data_AF-A0A7C5IHE5-F1
#
_entry.id   AF-A0A7C5IHE5-F1
#
_cell.length_a   1.000
_cell.length_b   1.000
_cell.length_c   1.000
_cell.angle_alpha   90.00
_cell.angle_beta   90.00
_cell.angle_gamma   90.00
#
_symmetry.space_group_name_H-M   'P 1'
#
loop_
_entity.id
_entity.type
_entity.pdbx_description
1 polymer ?
#
loop_
_entity_poly.entity_id
_entity_poly.type
_entity_poly.pdbx_seq_one_letter_code
_entity_poly.pdbx_strand_id
1 'polypeptide(L)'
;MRLSVLYYDRPNGTRWTHGLRLHALPGRSIIGRGTVLAGGRPMELPYDVRREEEDGYPVYVLEDRAVRSEAWVVPGIGLNLYRFSIERGDESIAVIDSPPTLEDLRREPYHYGVPVLFPFPGRIPQGRFTFGGRTYELAKLDEEGNAIHGLVASRPWRVIATGPSGEDGAVLVGRFESPEFSVLAEQYPSAFRLDLTYRLRAWTLTIEARAENIGRDPLPIGFGLHPYLRAPLREALT
;
A
#
# COMPACT_ATOMS: atom_id res chain seq x y z
N MET A 1 -10.28 -6.80 -5.59
CA MET A 1 -8.99 -6.13 -5.37
C MET A 1 -8.11 -6.30 -6.60
N ARG A 2 -7.50 -5.23 -7.11
CA ARG A 2 -6.57 -5.26 -8.25
C ARG A 2 -5.20 -4.77 -7.79
N LEU A 3 -4.13 -5.51 -8.08
CA LEU A 3 -2.76 -5.15 -7.73
C LEU A 3 -1.98 -4.75 -8.99
N SER A 4 -1.33 -3.59 -8.97
CA SER A 4 -0.40 -3.15 -10.01
C SER A 4 0.93 -2.72 -9.37
N VAL A 5 2.06 -3.13 -9.94
CA VAL A 5 3.41 -2.78 -9.42
C VAL A 5 4.21 -2.12 -10.52
N LEU A 6 4.77 -0.94 -10.23
CA LEU A 6 5.61 -0.16 -11.14
C LEU A 6 6.99 0.07 -10.50
N TYR A 7 8.06 -0.26 -11.23
CA TYR A 7 9.44 -0.05 -10.80
C TYR A 7 10.19 0.93 -11.73
N TYR A 8 10.95 1.84 -11.13
CA TYR A 8 11.80 2.82 -11.84
C TYR A 8 13.23 2.78 -11.30
N ASP A 9 14.20 2.54 -12.18
CA ASP A 9 15.62 2.67 -11.89
C ASP A 9 16.22 3.92 -12.56
N ARG A 10 16.91 4.74 -11.77
CA ARG A 10 17.38 6.08 -12.18
C ARG A 10 18.52 6.13 -13.20
N PRO A 11 19.34 5.09 -13.49
CA PRO A 11 20.40 5.28 -14.48
C PRO A 11 19.88 5.39 -15.92
N ASN A 12 18.74 4.78 -16.27
CA ASN A 12 18.37 4.60 -17.69
C ASN A 12 16.88 4.81 -18.05
N GLY A 13 16.01 5.25 -17.13
CA GLY A 13 14.60 5.52 -17.45
C GLY A 13 13.80 4.28 -17.90
N THR A 14 14.35 3.07 -17.74
CA THR A 14 13.72 1.83 -18.16
C THR A 14 12.62 1.45 -17.17
N ARG A 15 11.37 1.54 -17.65
CA ARG A 15 10.17 1.07 -16.95
C ARG A 15 10.13 -0.45 -16.99
N TRP A 16 10.24 -1.10 -15.83
CA TRP A 16 9.94 -2.54 -15.71
C TRP A 16 8.52 -2.71 -15.18
N THR A 17 7.67 -3.33 -15.98
CA THR A 17 6.33 -3.79 -15.58
C THR A 17 6.39 -5.32 -15.49
N HIS A 18 6.45 -5.88 -14.29
CA HIS A 18 5.98 -7.26 -14.06
C HIS A 18 4.55 -7.15 -13.53
N GLY A 19 3.58 -7.59 -14.32
CA GLY A 19 2.18 -7.55 -13.94
C GLY A 19 1.38 -8.54 -14.77
N LEU A 20 0.58 -9.35 -14.07
CA LEU A 20 -0.56 -10.06 -14.65
C LEU A 20 -1.44 -9.01 -15.35
N ARG A 21 -1.55 -9.12 -16.68
CA ARG A 21 -2.29 -8.18 -17.54
C ARG A 21 -3.54 -8.89 -18.07
N LEU A 22 -4.69 -8.25 -17.89
CA LEU A 22 -5.82 -8.37 -18.83
C LEU A 22 -6.06 -6.96 -19.42
N HIS A 23 -6.19 -6.93 -20.75
CA HIS A 23 -6.11 -5.82 -21.74
C HIS A 23 -7.27 -4.78 -21.65
N ALA A 24 -7.29 -3.57 -22.26
CA ALA A 24 -6.39 -2.61 -22.96
C ALA A 24 -7.19 -1.27 -23.15
N LEU A 25 -6.66 -0.03 -23.25
CA LEU A 25 -5.98 0.67 -24.40
C LEU A 25 -5.59 2.14 -23.98
N PRO A 26 -4.86 2.95 -24.80
CA PRO A 26 -3.78 3.85 -24.35
C PRO A 26 -4.09 5.37 -24.24
N GLY A 27 -3.24 6.07 -23.48
CA GLY A 27 -2.72 7.40 -23.82
C GLY A 27 -3.40 8.62 -23.19
N ARG A 28 -2.80 9.15 -22.11
CA ARG A 28 -2.41 10.57 -21.91
C ARG A 28 -1.93 10.76 -20.47
N SER A 29 -0.76 11.35 -20.29
CA SER A 29 -0.46 12.08 -19.06
C SER A 29 -1.10 13.45 -19.18
N ILE A 30 -1.78 13.90 -18.13
CA ILE A 30 -2.04 15.32 -17.91
C ILE A 30 -1.62 15.62 -16.48
N ILE A 31 -0.50 16.33 -16.36
CA ILE A 31 -0.27 17.24 -15.25
C ILE A 31 -0.77 18.60 -15.77
N GLY A 32 -1.83 19.13 -15.18
CA GLY A 32 -2.37 20.47 -15.46
C GLY A 32 -3.39 20.83 -14.37
N ARG A 33 -3.02 21.64 -13.38
CA ARG A 33 -3.20 23.11 -13.33
C ARG A 33 -4.58 23.57 -13.81
N GLY A 34 -5.39 23.97 -12.81
CA GLY A 34 -6.51 24.92 -12.80
C GLY A 34 -7.29 25.21 -14.09
N THR A 35 -8.60 25.03 -14.01
CA THR A 35 -9.57 25.91 -14.69
C THR A 35 -10.74 26.13 -13.75
N VAL A 36 -11.00 27.39 -13.40
CA VAL A 36 -12.24 27.84 -12.78
C VAL A 36 -13.34 27.72 -13.83
N LEU A 37 -14.36 26.90 -13.58
CA LEU A 37 -15.64 27.01 -14.27
C LEU A 37 -16.64 27.64 -13.30
N ALA A 38 -17.18 28.77 -13.74
CA ALA A 38 -18.21 29.51 -13.06
C ALA A 38 -19.53 28.72 -12.95
N GLY A 39 -20.22 28.87 -11.82
CA GLY A 39 -21.69 28.93 -11.80
C GLY A 39 -22.51 27.66 -11.57
N GLY A 40 -21.93 26.55 -11.12
CA GLY A 40 -22.69 25.38 -10.64
C GLY A 40 -22.32 25.03 -9.21
N ARG A 41 -23.28 24.58 -8.39
CA ARG A 41 -22.94 23.90 -7.12
C ARG A 41 -21.96 22.77 -7.48
N PRO A 42 -20.80 22.63 -6.80
CA PRO A 42 -19.93 21.48 -7.03
C PRO A 42 -20.78 20.22 -6.89
N MET A 43 -20.79 19.34 -7.90
CA MET A 43 -21.41 18.03 -7.71
C MET A 43 -20.62 17.33 -6.60
N GLU A 44 -21.29 17.04 -5.50
CA GLU A 44 -20.73 16.17 -4.47
C GLU A 44 -20.42 14.82 -5.13
N LEU A 45 -19.14 14.48 -5.17
CA LEU A 45 -18.70 13.18 -5.67
C LEU A 45 -19.14 12.13 -4.64
N PRO A 46 -19.64 10.96 -5.09
CA PRO A 46 -20.13 9.95 -4.17
C PRO A 46 -19.00 9.29 -3.36
N TYR A 47 -17.74 9.54 -3.71
CA TYR A 47 -16.57 9.03 -3.04
C TYR A 47 -15.75 10.15 -2.41
N ASP A 48 -15.13 9.83 -1.29
CA ASP A 48 -14.31 10.77 -0.52
C ASP A 48 -13.26 10.02 0.30
N VAL A 49 -12.35 10.77 0.95
CA VAL A 49 -11.47 10.23 1.98
C VAL A 49 -11.67 11.01 3.27
N ARG A 50 -12.28 10.37 4.27
CA ARG A 50 -12.39 10.92 5.62
C ARG A 50 -11.23 10.47 6.49
N ARG A 51 -10.92 11.27 7.50
CA ARG A 51 -9.91 10.97 8.51
C ARG A 51 -10.57 10.69 9.84
N GLU A 52 -10.19 9.59 10.46
CA GLU A 52 -10.65 9.14 11.78
C GLU A 52 -9.46 9.00 12.74
N GLU A 53 -9.77 8.74 14.00
CA GLU A 53 -8.82 8.31 15.02
C GLU A 53 -9.31 7.00 15.64
N GLU A 54 -8.43 5.98 15.67
CA GLU A 54 -8.70 4.67 16.26
C GLU A 54 -7.46 4.23 17.04
N ASP A 55 -7.61 3.83 18.31
CA ASP A 55 -6.51 3.46 19.22
C ASP A 55 -5.32 4.46 19.25
N GLY A 56 -5.61 5.76 19.09
CA GLY A 56 -4.60 6.83 19.05
C GLY A 56 -3.84 6.94 17.72
N TYR A 57 -4.24 6.21 16.68
CA TYR A 57 -3.70 6.31 15.33
C TYR A 57 -4.62 7.13 14.42
N PRO A 58 -4.07 8.05 13.61
CA PRO A 58 -4.79 8.59 12.46
C PRO A 58 -5.10 7.48 11.46
N VAL A 59 -6.36 7.38 11.08
CA VAL A 59 -6.85 6.43 10.08
C VAL A 59 -7.49 7.19 8.92
N TYR A 60 -7.29 6.69 7.71
CA TYR A 60 -7.90 7.24 6.50
C TYR A 60 -8.90 6.22 5.95
N VAL A 61 -10.14 6.66 5.77
CA VAL A 61 -11.22 5.85 5.24
C VAL A 61 -11.57 6.35 3.85
N LEU A 62 -11.19 5.58 2.84
CA LEU A 62 -11.63 5.77 1.47
C LEU A 62 -13.04 5.19 1.39
N GLU A 63 -14.01 5.95 0.90
CA GLU A 63 -15.40 5.52 0.80
C GLU A 63 -15.97 5.81 -0.59
N ASP A 64 -16.89 4.96 -1.04
CA ASP A 64 -17.81 5.23 -2.15
C ASP A 64 -19.23 5.02 -1.62
N ARG A 65 -19.91 6.12 -1.30
CA ARG A 65 -21.23 6.16 -0.67
C ARG A 65 -22.33 5.68 -1.61
N ALA A 66 -22.14 5.81 -2.93
CA ALA A 66 -23.16 5.40 -3.91
C ALA A 66 -23.35 3.89 -3.94
N VAL A 67 -22.29 3.13 -3.68
CA VAL A 67 -22.34 1.66 -3.62
C VAL A 67 -22.02 1.09 -2.24
N ARG A 68 -21.84 1.97 -1.25
CA ARG A 68 -21.50 1.65 0.14
C ARG A 68 -20.32 0.67 0.23
N SER A 69 -19.15 1.12 -0.21
CA SER A 69 -17.88 0.42 0.01
C SER A 69 -16.91 1.30 0.77
N GLU A 70 -16.12 0.71 1.65
CA GLU A 70 -15.15 1.42 2.47
C GLU A 70 -13.83 0.65 2.61
N ALA A 71 -12.71 1.36 2.54
CA ALA A 71 -11.36 0.85 2.75
C ALA A 71 -10.64 1.69 3.82
N TRP A 72 -10.22 1.06 4.91
CA TRP A 72 -9.59 1.72 6.05
C TRP A 72 -8.09 1.44 6.07
N VAL A 73 -7.30 2.51 6.10
CA VAL A 73 -5.83 2.47 6.03
C VAL A 73 -5.23 3.20 7.22
N VAL A 74 -4.27 2.57 7.88
CA VAL A 74 -3.52 3.15 9.02
C VAL A 74 -2.07 3.45 8.62
N PRO A 75 -1.71 4.72 8.32
CA PRO A 75 -0.34 5.08 7.95
C PRO A 75 0.70 4.82 9.03
N GLY A 76 0.30 4.92 10.31
CA GLY A 76 1.20 4.72 11.44
C GLY A 76 1.76 3.29 11.56
N ILE A 77 1.08 2.31 10.95
CA ILE A 77 1.46 0.89 11.02
C ILE A 77 1.56 0.34 9.60
N GLY A 78 2.67 0.64 8.93
CA GLY A 78 3.00 0.08 7.62
C GLY A 78 2.15 0.54 6.46
N LEU A 79 1.36 1.61 6.63
CA LEU A 79 0.31 2.00 5.69
C LEU A 79 -0.63 0.83 5.37
N ASN A 80 -0.93 0.03 6.40
CA ASN A 80 -1.70 -1.20 6.27
C ASN A 80 -3.17 -0.89 5.96
N LEU A 81 -3.71 -1.52 4.91
CA LEU A 81 -5.14 -1.64 4.70
C LEU A 81 -5.70 -2.74 5.61
N TYR A 82 -6.24 -2.35 6.76
CA TYR A 82 -6.67 -3.30 7.78
C TYR A 82 -8.17 -3.62 7.75
N ARG A 83 -8.95 -2.86 6.97
CA ARG A 83 -10.37 -3.17 6.71
C ARG A 83 -10.73 -2.81 5.28
N PHE A 84 -11.47 -3.68 4.63
CA PHE A 84 -12.15 -3.37 3.37
C PHE A 84 -13.47 -4.12 3.34
N SER A 85 -14.56 -3.38 3.19
CA SER A 85 -15.92 -3.93 3.14
C SER A 85 -16.70 -3.38 1.95
N ILE A 86 -17.66 -4.16 1.48
CA ILE A 86 -18.57 -3.81 0.41
C ILE A 86 -19.99 -4.22 0.76
N GLU A 87 -20.98 -3.44 0.33
CA GLU A 87 -22.39 -3.84 0.36
C GLU A 87 -22.82 -4.44 -0.98
N ARG A 88 -23.58 -5.53 -0.93
CA ARG A 88 -24.19 -6.19 -2.10
C ARG A 88 -25.65 -6.51 -1.79
N GLY A 89 -26.57 -5.66 -2.26
CA GLY A 89 -27.98 -5.75 -1.84
C GLY A 89 -28.09 -5.33 -0.38
N ASP A 90 -28.69 -6.18 0.45
CA ASP A 90 -28.82 -5.97 1.90
C ASP A 90 -27.68 -6.63 2.71
N GLU A 91 -26.72 -7.26 2.03
CA GLU A 91 -25.59 -7.94 2.68
C GLU A 91 -24.34 -7.06 2.76
N SER A 92 -23.75 -7.00 3.94
CA SER A 92 -22.40 -6.46 4.17
C SER A 92 -21.36 -7.57 4.07
N ILE A 93 -20.31 -7.35 3.27
CA ILE A 93 -19.25 -8.32 3.03
C ILE A 93 -17.92 -7.71 3.47
N ALA A 94 -17.34 -8.25 4.53
CA ALA A 94 -15.95 -8.00 4.88
C ALA A 94 -15.03 -8.77 3.91
N VAL A 95 -14.18 -8.05 3.18
CA VAL A 95 -13.26 -8.64 2.20
C VAL A 95 -11.89 -8.89 2.83
N ILE A 96 -11.41 -7.94 3.64
CA ILE A 96 -10.15 -8.05 4.39
C ILE A 96 -10.49 -8.39 5.84
N ASP A 97 -9.76 -9.35 6.41
CA ASP A 97 -9.89 -9.73 7.81
C ASP A 97 -9.19 -8.68 8.68
N SER A 98 -9.99 -8.05 9.55
CA SER A 98 -9.51 -6.96 10.40
C SER A 98 -8.86 -7.50 11.68
N PRO A 99 -7.82 -6.83 12.19
CA PRO A 99 -7.32 -7.11 13.53
C PRO A 99 -8.40 -6.82 14.58
N PRO A 100 -8.34 -7.44 15.76
CA PRO A 100 -9.23 -7.08 16.86
C PRO A 100 -9.07 -5.62 17.30
N THR A 101 -7.81 -5.15 17.36
CA THR A 101 -7.45 -3.75 17.64
C THR A 101 -6.25 -3.30 16.78
N LEU A 102 -6.01 -2.00 16.65
CA LEU A 102 -4.79 -1.52 16.01
C LEU A 102 -3.54 -1.77 16.87
N GLU A 103 -3.70 -1.96 18.18
CA GLU A 103 -2.60 -2.41 19.05
C GLU A 103 -2.16 -3.84 18.71
N ASP A 104 -3.10 -4.75 18.41
CA ASP A 104 -2.78 -6.10 17.93
C ASP A 104 -2.06 -6.05 16.58
N LEU A 105 -2.54 -5.21 15.64
CA LEU A 105 -1.86 -4.98 14.38
C LEU A 105 -0.45 -4.40 14.58
N ARG A 106 -0.25 -3.50 15.54
CA ARG A 106 1.08 -2.94 15.83
C ARG A 106 2.04 -4.00 16.37
N ARG A 107 1.54 -4.93 17.19
CA ARG A 107 2.34 -6.04 17.75
C ARG A 107 2.68 -7.07 16.68
N GLU A 108 1.73 -7.38 15.81
CA GLU A 108 1.87 -8.38 14.74
C GLU A 108 1.55 -7.79 13.35
N PRO A 109 2.37 -6.85 12.85
CA PRO A 109 2.06 -6.06 11.65
C PRO A 109 2.09 -6.86 10.33
N TYR A 110 2.43 -8.14 10.42
CA TYR A 110 2.49 -9.07 9.30
C TYR A 110 1.31 -10.05 9.29
N HIS A 111 0.43 -10.02 10.31
CA HIS A 111 -0.62 -11.04 10.51
C HIS A 111 -2.06 -10.54 10.31
N TYR A 112 -2.23 -9.27 9.94
CA TYR A 112 -3.55 -8.67 9.76
C TYR A 112 -3.58 -7.74 8.55
N GLY A 113 -4.76 -7.56 7.97
CA GLY A 113 -4.97 -6.61 6.89
C GLY A 113 -4.19 -6.97 5.62
N VAL A 114 -3.51 -5.97 5.05
CA VAL A 114 -2.64 -6.14 3.87
C VAL A 114 -1.25 -5.55 4.15
N PRO A 115 -0.35 -6.32 4.79
CA PRO A 115 1.03 -5.92 5.00
C PRO A 115 1.77 -5.72 3.68
N VAL A 116 2.59 -4.67 3.62
CA VAL A 116 3.44 -4.33 2.47
C VAL A 116 4.82 -4.95 2.64
N LEU A 117 5.21 -5.83 1.73
CA LEU A 117 6.47 -6.58 1.80
C LEU A 117 7.50 -5.95 0.86
N PHE A 118 8.34 -5.08 1.41
CA PHE A 118 9.39 -4.38 0.66
C PHE A 118 10.59 -4.09 1.57
N PRO A 119 11.84 -4.22 1.10
CA PRO A 119 12.30 -4.44 -0.28
C PRO A 119 12.44 -5.92 -0.67
N PHE A 120 11.84 -6.86 0.07
CA PHE A 120 11.78 -8.26 -0.34
C PHE A 120 10.54 -8.93 0.28
N PRO A 121 9.78 -9.73 -0.48
CA PRO A 121 8.81 -10.66 0.06
C PRO A 121 9.49 -12.00 0.41
N GLY A 122 8.78 -12.86 1.15
CA GLY A 122 9.31 -14.17 1.52
C GLY A 122 10.54 -14.08 2.44
N ARG A 123 11.42 -15.08 2.34
CA ARG A 123 12.60 -15.27 3.19
C ARG A 123 13.91 -15.00 2.46
N ILE A 124 14.88 -14.45 3.19
CA ILE A 124 16.29 -14.39 2.81
C ILE A 124 17.06 -15.30 3.77
N PRO A 125 17.70 -16.37 3.25
CA PRO A 125 18.46 -17.31 4.06
C PRO A 125 19.50 -16.62 4.94
N GLN A 126 19.55 -16.99 6.22
CA GLN A 126 20.54 -16.48 7.19
C GLN A 126 20.53 -14.95 7.36
N GLY A 127 19.48 -14.27 6.87
CA GLY A 127 19.37 -12.82 6.86
C GLY A 127 20.46 -12.11 6.05
N ARG A 128 21.18 -12.81 5.16
CA ARG A 128 22.34 -12.24 4.48
C ARG A 128 22.34 -12.53 2.99
N PHE A 129 22.68 -11.52 2.20
CA PHE A 129 22.93 -11.69 0.77
C PHE A 129 23.96 -10.69 0.27
N THR A 130 24.55 -10.97 -0.89
CA THR A 130 25.49 -10.06 -1.57
C THR A 130 24.90 -9.62 -2.90
N PHE A 131 24.94 -8.33 -3.18
CA PHE A 131 24.50 -7.74 -4.44
C PHE A 131 25.41 -6.58 -4.81
N GLY A 132 25.86 -6.52 -6.08
CA GLY A 132 26.75 -5.45 -6.55
C GLY A 132 28.05 -5.32 -5.76
N GLY A 133 28.59 -6.42 -5.25
CA GLY A 133 29.81 -6.43 -4.41
C GLY A 133 29.60 -5.96 -2.96
N ARG A 134 28.37 -5.65 -2.56
CA ARG A 134 28.00 -5.22 -1.20
C ARG A 134 27.23 -6.31 -0.47
N THR A 135 27.62 -6.57 0.78
CA THR A 135 26.89 -7.47 1.70
C THR A 135 25.78 -6.72 2.41
N TYR A 136 24.60 -7.34 2.49
CA TYR A 136 23.43 -6.88 3.22
C TYR A 136 23.19 -7.84 4.38
N GLU A 137 23.08 -7.31 5.60
CA GLU A 137 22.87 -8.09 6.83
C GLU A 137 21.61 -7.59 7.55
N LEU A 138 20.54 -8.38 7.46
CA LEU A 138 19.21 -8.03 7.95
C LEU A 138 19.09 -8.44 9.42
N ALA A 139 18.63 -7.53 10.29
CA ALA A 139 18.66 -7.78 11.73
C ALA A 139 17.44 -8.57 12.24
N LYS A 140 16.29 -8.45 11.57
CA LYS A 140 15.07 -9.17 11.97
C LYS A 140 15.07 -10.57 11.34
N LEU A 141 15.31 -11.57 12.17
CA LEU A 141 15.31 -12.98 11.78
C LEU A 141 14.12 -13.73 12.37
N ASP A 142 13.64 -14.74 11.67
CA ASP A 142 12.71 -15.75 12.18
C ASP A 142 13.44 -16.82 13.01
N GLU A 143 12.68 -17.78 13.55
CA GLU A 143 13.22 -18.86 14.40
C GLU A 143 14.23 -19.76 13.67
N GLU A 144 14.18 -19.81 12.34
CA GLU A 144 15.10 -20.56 11.49
C GLU A 144 16.35 -19.73 11.11
N GLY A 145 16.46 -18.50 11.61
CA GLY A 145 17.57 -17.58 11.34
C GLY A 145 17.46 -16.85 10.00
N ASN A 146 16.29 -16.84 9.35
CA ASN A 146 16.09 -16.18 8.07
C ASN A 146 15.46 -14.80 8.25
N ALA A 147 15.88 -13.82 7.44
CA ALA A 147 15.13 -12.57 7.39
C ALA A 147 13.85 -12.76 6.59
N ILE A 148 12.77 -12.10 7.00
CA ILE A 148 11.45 -12.31 6.40
C ILE A 148 10.70 -10.99 6.20
N HIS A 149 10.10 -10.84 5.01
CA HIS A 149 9.04 -9.85 4.73
C HIS A 149 9.43 -8.36 4.76
N GLY A 150 10.71 -8.06 4.53
CA GLY A 150 11.14 -6.70 4.29
C GLY A 150 11.17 -5.82 5.54
N LEU A 151 11.01 -4.52 5.33
CA LEU A 151 11.36 -3.49 6.31
C LEU A 151 10.23 -2.48 6.55
N VAL A 152 9.19 -2.44 5.71
CA VAL A 152 8.24 -1.31 5.69
C VAL A 152 6.93 -1.57 6.45
N ALA A 153 6.53 -2.84 6.65
CA ALA A 153 5.21 -3.18 7.20
C ALA A 153 5.00 -2.77 8.68
N SER A 154 6.07 -2.61 9.46
CA SER A 154 5.99 -2.25 10.88
C SER A 154 6.34 -0.80 11.17
N ARG A 155 6.49 0.05 10.14
CA ARG A 155 7.00 1.41 10.27
C ARG A 155 5.95 2.43 9.81
N PRO A 156 5.97 3.65 10.35
CA PRO A 156 5.03 4.68 9.91
C PRO A 156 5.37 5.17 8.51
N TRP A 157 4.33 5.56 7.77
CA TRP A 157 4.42 6.19 6.45
C TRP A 157 3.85 7.60 6.50
N ARG A 158 4.35 8.48 5.64
CA ARG A 158 3.80 9.83 5.46
C ARG A 158 2.69 9.80 4.42
N VAL A 159 1.52 10.36 4.73
CA VAL A 159 0.48 10.61 3.72
C VAL A 159 0.87 11.85 2.92
N ILE A 160 1.00 11.70 1.60
CA ILE A 160 1.46 12.77 0.70
C ILE A 160 0.36 13.30 -0.23
N ALA A 161 -0.73 12.54 -0.41
CA ALA A 161 -1.92 12.98 -1.12
C ALA A 161 -3.14 12.19 -0.64
N THR A 162 -4.29 12.84 -0.56
CA THR A 162 -5.56 12.21 -0.21
C THR A 162 -6.74 13.01 -0.77
N GLY A 163 -7.86 12.34 -1.02
CA GLY A 163 -9.13 12.96 -1.42
C GLY A 163 -9.77 12.31 -2.65
N PRO A 164 -10.89 12.86 -3.13
CA PRO A 164 -11.51 12.40 -4.37
C PRO A 164 -10.66 12.82 -5.58
N SER A 165 -10.60 11.96 -6.61
CA SER A 165 -9.76 12.17 -7.79
C SER A 165 -10.56 11.95 -9.09
N GLY A 166 -11.53 12.82 -9.39
CA GLY A 166 -12.29 12.76 -10.64
C GLY A 166 -12.71 11.33 -11.00
N GLU A 167 -12.36 10.84 -12.18
CA GLU A 167 -12.75 9.49 -12.60
C GLU A 167 -12.11 8.33 -11.80
N ASP A 168 -11.05 8.59 -11.01
CA ASP A 168 -10.26 7.58 -10.29
C ASP A 168 -10.84 7.17 -8.91
N GLY A 169 -11.90 7.84 -8.45
CA GLY A 169 -12.54 7.56 -7.16
C GLY A 169 -11.84 8.21 -5.95
N ALA A 170 -11.99 7.61 -4.76
CA ALA A 170 -11.29 8.04 -3.54
C ALA A 170 -9.84 7.55 -3.57
N VAL A 171 -8.90 8.43 -3.24
CA VAL A 171 -7.45 8.17 -3.39
C VAL A 171 -6.70 8.51 -2.11
N LEU A 172 -5.80 7.62 -1.70
CA LEU A 172 -4.81 7.85 -0.65
C LEU A 172 -3.43 7.45 -1.16
N VAL A 173 -2.44 8.34 -1.03
CA VAL A 173 -1.04 8.06 -1.37
C VAL A 173 -0.19 8.22 -0.13
N GLY A 174 0.46 7.14 0.28
CA GLY A 174 1.48 7.14 1.32
C GLY A 174 2.89 6.98 0.73
N ARG A 175 3.88 7.55 1.42
CA ARG A 175 5.29 7.49 1.06
C ARG A 175 6.13 6.97 2.22
N PHE A 176 7.06 6.09 1.87
CA PHE A 176 8.15 5.63 2.71
C PHE A 176 9.48 6.00 2.05
N GLU A 177 10.36 6.68 2.79
CA GLU A 177 11.72 6.99 2.35
C GLU A 177 12.70 6.35 3.34
N SER A 178 13.51 5.39 2.88
CA SER A 178 14.41 4.65 3.78
C SER A 178 15.43 5.54 4.53
N PRO A 179 15.92 6.67 3.98
CA PRO A 179 16.80 7.58 4.72
C PRO A 179 16.17 8.23 5.96
N GLU A 180 14.84 8.23 6.09
CA GLU A 180 14.15 8.74 7.30
C GLU A 180 14.33 7.82 8.51
N PHE A 181 14.83 6.59 8.29
CA PHE A 181 15.03 5.58 9.32
C PHE A 181 16.50 5.16 9.34
N SER A 182 17.33 5.86 10.09
CA SER A 182 18.77 5.61 10.17
C SER A 182 19.13 4.15 10.48
N VAL A 183 18.34 3.47 11.33
CA VAL A 183 18.49 2.04 11.66
C VAL A 183 18.41 1.12 10.44
N LEU A 184 17.75 1.55 9.35
CA LEU A 184 17.70 0.78 8.11
C LEU A 184 19.00 0.85 7.32
N ALA A 185 19.79 1.92 7.46
CA ALA A 185 21.04 2.07 6.71
C ALA A 185 22.08 1.02 7.11
N GLU A 186 22.02 0.50 8.34
CA GLU A 186 22.91 -0.57 8.82
C GLU A 186 22.58 -1.92 8.18
N GLN A 187 21.29 -2.19 7.95
CA GLN A 187 20.80 -3.49 7.48
C GLN A 187 20.59 -3.54 5.96
N TYR A 188 20.20 -2.40 5.40
CA TYR A 188 19.82 -2.22 4.02
C TYR A 188 20.34 -0.88 3.49
N PRO A 189 21.63 -0.80 3.17
CA PRO A 189 22.30 0.47 2.95
C PRO A 189 22.00 1.11 1.58
N SER A 190 21.13 0.51 0.77
CA SER A 190 20.65 1.08 -0.49
C SER A 190 19.41 1.92 -0.24
N ALA A 191 19.52 3.21 -0.53
CA ALA A 191 18.45 4.18 -0.28
C ALA A 191 17.31 4.01 -1.31
N PHE A 192 16.09 3.92 -0.83
CA PHE A 192 14.90 3.77 -1.67
C PHE A 192 13.77 4.69 -1.21
N ARG A 193 12.89 4.97 -2.16
CA ARG A 193 11.58 5.56 -1.93
C ARG A 193 10.50 4.61 -2.43
N LEU A 194 9.44 4.45 -1.65
CA LEU A 194 8.28 3.66 -2.01
C LEU A 194 7.02 4.51 -1.81
N ASP A 195 6.31 4.76 -2.89
CA ASP A 195 4.97 5.35 -2.85
C ASP A 195 3.95 4.22 -3.03
N LEU A 196 2.94 4.16 -2.16
CA LEU A 196 1.83 3.23 -2.27
C LEU A 196 0.53 4.02 -2.38
N THR A 197 -0.25 3.71 -3.42
CA THR A 197 -1.50 4.38 -3.71
C THR A 197 -2.66 3.40 -3.57
N TYR A 198 -3.60 3.74 -2.69
CA TYR A 198 -4.91 3.11 -2.60
C TYR A 198 -5.91 3.91 -3.42
N ARG A 199 -6.69 3.23 -4.26
CA ARG A 199 -7.82 3.83 -5.01
C ARG A 199 -9.07 3.00 -4.82
N LEU A 200 -10.12 3.60 -4.28
CA LEU A 200 -11.43 2.98 -4.14
C LEU A 200 -12.40 3.62 -5.13
N ARG A 201 -12.98 2.79 -5.99
CA ARG A 201 -14.02 3.20 -6.94
C ARG A 201 -15.03 2.08 -7.10
N ALA A 202 -16.29 2.39 -6.83
CA ALA A 202 -17.31 1.39 -6.63
C ALA A 202 -16.78 0.27 -5.71
N TRP A 203 -17.09 -1.00 -6.00
CA TRP A 203 -16.61 -2.15 -5.22
C TRP A 203 -15.14 -2.54 -5.48
N THR A 204 -14.36 -1.72 -6.18
CA THR A 204 -12.99 -2.06 -6.56
C THR A 204 -11.98 -1.22 -5.78
N LEU A 205 -11.21 -1.90 -4.93
CA LEU A 205 -9.99 -1.37 -4.37
C LEU A 205 -8.78 -1.76 -5.23
N THR A 206 -8.03 -0.75 -5.66
CA THR A 206 -6.76 -0.89 -6.39
C THR A 206 -5.62 -0.45 -5.49
N ILE A 207 -4.55 -1.25 -5.45
CA ILE A 207 -3.30 -0.89 -4.79
C ILE A 207 -2.21 -0.79 -5.86
N GLU A 208 -1.54 0.35 -5.92
CA GLU A 208 -0.40 0.60 -6.79
C GLU A 208 0.85 0.90 -5.98
N ALA A 209 1.95 0.21 -6.26
CA ALA A 209 3.25 0.50 -5.67
C ALA A 209 4.19 1.11 -6.71
N ARG A 210 4.87 2.19 -6.33
CA ARG A 210 5.95 2.81 -7.10
C ARG A 210 7.21 2.85 -6.25
N ALA A 211 8.16 2.00 -6.60
CA ALA A 211 9.49 2.02 -6.01
C ALA A 211 10.47 2.84 -6.86
N GLU A 212 11.34 3.58 -6.19
CA GLU A 212 12.38 4.40 -6.81
C GLU A 212 13.71 4.23 -6.08
N ASN A 213 14.75 3.97 -6.87
CA ASN A 213 16.12 4.06 -6.41
C ASN A 213 16.52 5.52 -6.21
N ILE A 214 16.73 5.93 -4.96
CA ILE A 214 17.18 7.29 -4.61
C ILE A 214 18.65 7.30 -4.16
N GLY A 215 19.33 6.15 -4.23
CA GLY A 215 20.75 6.00 -3.98
C GLY A 215 21.62 6.24 -5.23
N ARG A 216 22.92 5.98 -5.08
CA ARG A 216 23.91 6.06 -6.17
C ARG A 216 24.13 4.73 -6.88
N ASP A 217 24.01 3.63 -6.14
CA ASP A 217 24.25 2.28 -6.63
C ASP A 217 22.94 1.61 -7.07
N PRO A 218 23.01 0.54 -7.88
CA PRO A 218 21.83 -0.25 -8.21
C PRO A 218 21.11 -0.76 -6.94
N LEU A 219 19.78 -0.71 -6.96
CA LEU A 219 18.93 -1.09 -5.83
C LEU A 219 18.41 -2.52 -6.05
N PRO A 220 18.79 -3.52 -5.22
CA PRO A 220 18.09 -4.79 -5.21
C PRO A 220 16.67 -4.57 -4.68
N ILE A 221 15.64 -5.12 -5.32
CA ILE A 221 14.27 -5.09 -4.76
C ILE A 221 13.49 -6.35 -5.11
N GLY A 222 12.55 -6.66 -4.24
CA GLY A 222 11.34 -7.42 -4.48
C GLY A 222 10.17 -6.70 -3.81
N PHE A 223 8.97 -6.90 -4.35
CA PHE A 223 7.75 -6.35 -3.79
C PHE A 223 6.71 -7.46 -3.66
N GLY A 224 6.00 -7.46 -2.53
CA GLY A 224 4.83 -8.30 -2.33
C GLY A 224 3.81 -7.64 -1.41
N LEU A 225 2.63 -8.24 -1.35
CA LEU A 225 1.60 -7.96 -0.36
C LEU A 225 1.24 -9.27 0.34
N HIS A 226 0.79 -9.19 1.60
CA HIS A 226 0.39 -10.38 2.38
C HIS A 226 -1.09 -10.32 2.82
N PRO A 227 -2.06 -10.24 1.89
CA PRO A 227 -3.45 -9.97 2.25
C PRO A 227 -4.09 -11.11 3.06
N TYR A 228 -4.62 -10.77 4.23
CA TYR A 228 -5.51 -11.62 5.00
C TYR A 228 -6.95 -11.38 4.53
N LEU A 229 -7.44 -12.27 3.67
CA LEU A 229 -8.82 -12.22 3.20
C LEU A 229 -9.73 -12.85 4.26
N ARG A 230 -10.91 -12.27 4.46
CA ARG A 230 -11.93 -12.86 5.32
C ARG A 230 -12.36 -14.22 4.75
N ALA A 231 -12.34 -15.26 5.58
CA ALA A 231 -12.75 -16.61 5.21
C ALA A 231 -13.63 -17.22 6.33
N PRO A 232 -14.89 -17.62 6.03
CA PRO A 232 -15.55 -17.47 4.73
C PRO A 232 -15.87 -16.00 4.43
N LEU A 233 -15.92 -15.63 3.13
CA LEU A 233 -16.26 -14.26 2.71
C LEU A 233 -17.73 -13.89 2.99
N ARG A 234 -18.60 -14.90 3.13
CA ARG A 234 -19.99 -14.76 3.55
C ARG A 234 -20.27 -15.81 4.60
N GLU A 235 -21.08 -15.47 5.60
CA GLU A 235 -21.61 -16.50 6.47
C GLU A 235 -22.50 -17.44 5.65
N ALA A 236 -22.38 -18.75 5.88
CA ALA A 236 -23.30 -19.70 5.27
C ALA A 236 -24.69 -19.41 5.83
N LEU A 237 -25.66 -19.15 4.95
CA LEU A 237 -27.07 -19.11 5.34
C LEU A 237 -27.41 -20.48 5.96
N THR A 238 -27.61 -20.51 7.27
CA THR A 238 -28.12 -21.67 8.01
C THR A 238 -29.62 -21.78 7.89
#